data_AF-A0A9E4KM06-F1
#
_entry.id   AF-A0A9E4KM06-F1
#
_cell.length_a   1.000
_cell.length_b   1.000
_cell.length_c   1.000
_cell.angle_alpha   90.00
_cell.angle_beta   90.00
_cell.angle_gamma   90.00
#
_symmetry.space_group_name_H-M   'P 1'
#
loop_
_entity.id
_entity.type
_entity.pdbx_description
1 polymer ?
#
loop_
_entity_poly.entity_id
_entity_poly.type
_entity_poly.pdbx_seq_one_letter_code
_entity_poly.pdbx_strand_id
1 'polypeptide(L)'
;MSECLLGRPVRWNGEHNGDTWPRQRLERLFTLVGICPEVGVGMGVPRDPIQLVGEASAPRVVAVDDPARDYTDRLGQYAREVASTLDEVHGYVFADRSPSCGLAGVKVFAEDGSFERVGRGVYAGAVLAGYPDLPAVDAETLGDDEILLDFVLAVLARSGVALKPDGDIRELVRDLLAGEQDETPYGAIGFAQAGAENTVKSAR
;
A
#
# COMPACT_ATOMS: atom_id res chain seq x y z
N MET A 1 2.29 -1.42 -2.87
CA MET A 1 2.74 -0.26 -2.06
C MET A 1 2.41 1.02 -2.83
N SER A 2 2.02 2.10 -2.14
CA SER A 2 1.85 3.41 -2.80
C SER A 2 3.15 3.82 -3.51
N GLU A 3 3.07 4.09 -4.81
CA GLU A 3 4.25 4.22 -5.68
C GLU A 3 5.22 5.34 -5.25
N CYS A 4 4.71 6.42 -4.65
CA CYS A 4 5.55 7.50 -4.12
C CYS A 4 6.49 7.03 -2.99
N LEU A 5 6.15 5.95 -2.27
CA LEU A 5 6.98 5.35 -1.22
C LEU A 5 8.15 4.54 -1.81
N LEU A 6 8.10 4.20 -3.10
CA LEU A 6 9.20 3.54 -3.81
C LEU A 6 10.23 4.54 -4.36
N GLY A 7 10.17 5.81 -3.95
CA GLY A 7 11.07 6.87 -4.45
C GLY A 7 10.72 7.34 -5.86
N ARG A 8 9.55 6.98 -6.41
CA ARG A 8 9.10 7.45 -7.72
C ARG A 8 8.48 8.84 -7.61
N PRO A 9 8.83 9.78 -8.51
CA PRO A 9 8.34 11.16 -8.47
C PRO A 9 6.89 11.24 -8.99
N VAL A 10 5.93 10.72 -8.22
CA VAL A 10 4.52 10.62 -8.62
C VAL A 10 3.58 11.43 -7.73
N ARG A 11 4.11 12.16 -6.74
CA ARG A 11 3.30 13.10 -5.93
C ARG A 11 2.81 14.25 -6.80
N TRP A 12 1.79 14.95 -6.30
CA TRP A 12 1.18 16.09 -6.99
C TRP A 12 2.21 17.18 -7.35
N ASN A 13 3.22 17.39 -6.52
CA ASN A 13 4.30 18.35 -6.72
C ASN A 13 5.48 17.82 -7.54
N GLY A 14 5.40 16.61 -8.10
CA GLY A 14 6.49 15.98 -8.85
C GLY A 14 7.61 15.40 -7.97
N GLU A 15 7.43 15.35 -6.66
CA GLU A 15 8.37 14.71 -5.74
C GLU A 15 7.97 13.26 -5.42
N HIS A 16 8.72 12.61 -4.54
CA HIS A 16 8.41 11.32 -3.94
C HIS A 16 8.24 11.43 -2.43
N ASN A 17 7.75 10.37 -1.79
CA ASN A 17 7.71 10.23 -0.32
C ASN A 17 8.42 8.94 0.11
N GLY A 18 9.41 8.50 -0.65
CA GLY A 18 10.20 7.32 -0.33
C GLY A 18 11.06 7.56 0.90
N ASP A 19 10.57 7.15 2.07
CA ASP A 19 11.44 6.90 3.21
C ASP A 19 12.29 5.67 2.87
N THR A 20 13.62 5.84 2.90
CA THR A 20 14.53 4.75 2.58
C THR A 20 14.43 3.61 3.58
N TRP A 21 14.05 3.89 4.84
CA TRP A 21 14.22 2.92 5.91
C TRP A 21 13.19 1.77 5.87
N PRO A 22 11.86 2.00 5.94
CA PRO A 22 10.88 0.92 5.83
C PRO A 22 10.92 0.20 4.48
N ARG A 23 11.17 0.95 3.39
CA ARG A 23 11.29 0.40 2.04
C ARG A 23 12.41 -0.65 1.97
N GLN A 24 13.61 -0.31 2.44
CA GLN A 24 14.77 -1.22 2.36
C GLN A 24 14.55 -2.53 3.13
N ARG A 25 13.89 -2.48 4.30
CA ARG A 25 13.57 -3.69 5.06
C ARG A 25 12.57 -4.57 4.33
N LEU A 26 11.51 -3.98 3.77
CA LEU A 26 10.49 -4.72 3.03
C LEU A 26 11.02 -5.30 1.71
N GLU A 27 11.92 -4.60 1.00
CA GLU A 27 12.56 -5.07 -0.23
C GLU A 27 13.40 -6.34 -0.04
N ARG A 28 13.85 -6.64 1.18
CA ARG A 28 14.58 -7.89 1.48
C ARG A 28 13.68 -9.12 1.50
N LEU A 29 12.39 -8.92 1.80
CA LEU A 29 11.44 -10.01 2.03
C LEU A 29 10.44 -10.15 0.89
N PHE A 30 10.13 -9.06 0.19
CA PHE A 30 9.04 -9.01 -0.75
C PHE A 30 9.44 -8.33 -2.06
N THR A 31 8.79 -8.77 -3.15
CA THR A 31 8.78 -7.99 -4.38
C THR A 31 7.84 -6.81 -4.22
N LEU A 32 8.36 -5.59 -4.30
CA LEU A 32 7.55 -4.38 -4.14
C LEU A 32 7.01 -3.90 -5.49
N VAL A 33 5.68 -3.88 -5.60
CA VAL A 33 4.97 -3.27 -6.73
C VAL A 33 4.36 -1.92 -6.33
N GLY A 34 4.56 -0.93 -7.18
CA GLY A 34 4.11 0.44 -6.98
C GLY A 34 2.77 0.70 -7.65
N ILE A 35 1.83 1.32 -6.92
CA ILE A 35 0.57 1.80 -7.47
C ILE A 35 0.35 3.25 -7.03
N CYS A 36 0.17 4.16 -8.00
CA CYS A 36 -0.34 5.50 -7.75
C CYS A 36 -1.76 5.62 -8.31
N PRO A 37 -2.81 5.71 -7.46
CA PRO A 37 -4.17 5.79 -7.97
C PRO A 37 -4.43 7.08 -8.74
N GLU A 38 -3.81 8.19 -8.35
CA GLU A 38 -3.99 9.48 -9.03
C GLU A 38 -3.38 9.48 -10.45
N VAL A 39 -2.21 8.87 -10.63
CA VAL A 39 -1.63 8.67 -11.97
C VAL A 39 -2.41 7.62 -12.75
N GLY A 40 -2.85 6.54 -12.10
CA GLY A 40 -3.64 5.47 -12.70
C GLY A 40 -4.97 5.97 -13.28
N VAL A 41 -5.60 6.96 -12.63
CA VAL A 41 -6.79 7.62 -13.18
C VAL A 41 -6.48 8.73 -14.17
N GLY A 42 -5.22 9.04 -14.46
CA GLY A 42 -4.82 9.98 -15.53
C GLY A 42 -4.67 11.44 -15.10
N MET A 43 -4.41 11.74 -13.81
CA MET A 43 -4.22 13.13 -13.36
C MET A 43 -2.86 13.74 -13.73
N GLY A 44 -1.89 12.93 -14.16
CA GLY A 44 -0.55 13.41 -14.54
C GLY A 44 0.37 13.75 -13.37
N VAL A 45 1.59 14.21 -13.69
CA VAL A 45 2.62 14.68 -12.75
C VAL A 45 3.39 15.84 -13.41
N PRO A 46 3.48 17.03 -12.79
CA PRO A 46 2.74 17.46 -11.59
C PRO A 46 1.23 17.61 -11.87
N ARG A 47 0.44 17.79 -10.81
CA ARG A 47 -1.02 17.99 -10.86
C ARG A 47 -1.49 18.86 -9.69
N ASP A 48 -2.68 19.43 -9.83
CA ASP A 48 -3.29 20.22 -8.75
C ASP A 48 -3.58 19.33 -7.53
N PRO A 49 -3.41 19.84 -6.30
CA PRO A 49 -3.80 19.12 -5.10
C PRO A 49 -5.29 18.77 -5.10
N ILE A 50 -5.61 17.62 -4.51
CA ILE A 50 -6.98 17.17 -4.26
C ILE A 50 -7.25 17.16 -2.75
N GLN A 51 -8.53 17.10 -2.38
CA GLN A 51 -8.98 17.02 -0.98
C GLN A 51 -10.27 16.22 -0.86
N LEU A 52 -10.57 15.75 0.36
CA LEU A 52 -11.84 15.11 0.67
C LEU A 52 -12.87 16.16 1.09
N VAL A 53 -14.09 16.08 0.53
CA VAL A 53 -15.20 16.99 0.85
C VAL A 53 -16.48 16.19 1.16
N GLY A 54 -17.28 16.66 2.12
CA GLY A 54 -18.58 16.10 2.49
C GLY A 54 -18.51 15.10 3.64
N GLU A 55 -19.38 14.08 3.62
CA GLU A 55 -19.50 13.11 4.71
C GLU A 55 -18.28 12.18 4.80
N ALA A 56 -17.67 12.03 5.97
CA ALA A 56 -16.47 11.17 6.10
C ALA A 56 -16.71 9.67 5.87
N SER A 57 -17.96 9.21 5.94
CA SER A 57 -18.32 7.83 5.60
C SER A 57 -18.26 7.57 4.09
N ALA A 58 -18.44 8.61 3.27
CA ALA A 58 -18.43 8.54 1.81
C ALA A 58 -18.01 9.90 1.21
N PRO A 59 -16.76 10.35 1.43
CA PRO A 59 -16.32 11.66 1.00
C PRO A 59 -16.11 11.69 -0.51
N ARG A 60 -16.27 12.88 -1.10
CA ARG A 60 -15.87 13.15 -2.48
C ARG A 60 -14.40 13.55 -2.54
N VAL A 61 -13.72 13.21 -3.63
CA VAL A 61 -12.34 13.65 -3.92
C VAL A 61 -12.38 14.71 -5.01
N VAL A 62 -12.11 15.95 -4.66
CA VAL A 62 -12.16 17.08 -5.60
C VAL A 62 -10.83 17.82 -5.69
N ALA A 63 -10.58 18.53 -6.79
CA ALA A 63 -9.48 19.47 -6.85
C ALA A 63 -9.69 20.62 -5.85
N VAL A 64 -8.59 21.07 -5.21
CA VAL A 64 -8.64 22.15 -4.20
C VAL A 64 -9.01 23.50 -4.82
N ASP A 65 -8.57 23.76 -6.05
CA ASP A 65 -8.77 25.02 -6.77
C ASP A 65 -10.08 25.09 -7.57
N ASP A 66 -10.62 23.94 -7.96
CA ASP A 66 -11.89 23.81 -8.68
C ASP A 66 -12.67 22.57 -8.22
N PRO A 67 -13.61 22.72 -7.27
CA PRO A 67 -14.44 21.61 -6.78
C PRO A 67 -15.33 20.96 -7.84
N ALA A 68 -15.51 21.55 -9.04
CA ALA A 68 -16.21 20.91 -10.15
C ALA A 68 -15.40 19.76 -10.77
N ARG A 69 -14.08 19.73 -10.55
CA ARG A 69 -13.21 18.60 -10.91
C ARG A 69 -13.27 17.53 -9.82
N ASP A 70 -14.27 16.66 -9.95
CA ASP A 70 -14.50 15.53 -9.06
C ASP A 70 -13.86 14.24 -9.61
N TYR A 71 -13.03 13.59 -8.80
CA TYR A 71 -12.28 12.37 -9.12
C TYR A 71 -12.80 11.14 -8.38
N THR A 72 -13.87 11.27 -7.59
CA THR A 72 -14.40 10.22 -6.69
C THR A 72 -14.68 8.93 -7.45
N ASP A 73 -15.45 9.02 -8.53
CA ASP A 73 -15.85 7.84 -9.31
C ASP A 73 -14.66 7.18 -10.02
N ARG A 74 -13.76 7.99 -10.59
CA ARG A 74 -12.55 7.49 -11.27
C ARG A 74 -11.65 6.75 -10.30
N LEU A 75 -11.39 7.33 -9.11
CA LEU A 75 -10.55 6.71 -8.08
C LEU A 75 -11.21 5.45 -7.49
N GLY A 76 -12.53 5.49 -7.25
CA GLY A 76 -13.29 4.33 -6.77
C GLY A 76 -13.35 3.20 -7.80
N GLN A 77 -13.50 3.52 -9.09
CA GLN A 77 -13.45 2.54 -10.17
C GLN A 77 -12.05 1.93 -10.29
N TYR A 78 -11.02 2.77 -10.34
CA TYR A 78 -9.64 2.29 -10.42
C TYR A 78 -9.27 1.42 -9.21
N ALA A 79 -9.77 1.75 -8.01
CA ALA A 79 -9.60 0.90 -6.83
C ALA A 79 -10.20 -0.50 -7.02
N ARG A 80 -11.39 -0.61 -7.64
CA ARG A 80 -12.04 -1.91 -7.93
C ARG A 80 -11.29 -2.69 -9.01
N GLU A 81 -10.77 -2.00 -10.03
CA GLU A 81 -9.93 -2.60 -11.07
C GLU A 81 -8.63 -3.13 -10.48
N VAL A 82 -7.91 -2.31 -9.71
CA VAL A 82 -6.70 -2.74 -9.01
C VAL A 82 -7.02 -3.87 -8.05
N ALA A 83 -8.10 -3.78 -7.28
CA ALA A 83 -8.55 -4.83 -6.38
C ALA A 83 -8.59 -6.17 -7.13
N SER A 84 -9.21 -6.24 -8.30
CA SER A 84 -9.25 -7.50 -9.09
C SER A 84 -7.89 -8.07 -9.53
N THR A 85 -6.82 -7.29 -9.42
CA THR A 85 -5.43 -7.72 -9.68
C THR A 85 -4.65 -8.06 -8.40
N LEU A 86 -5.23 -7.86 -7.21
CA LEU A 86 -4.58 -8.07 -5.93
C LEU A 86 -4.55 -9.54 -5.47
N ASP A 87 -5.01 -10.49 -6.28
CA ASP A 87 -4.91 -11.92 -5.95
C ASP A 87 -3.44 -12.36 -5.79
N GLU A 88 -2.51 -11.69 -6.48
CA GLU A 88 -1.06 -11.91 -6.35
C GLU A 88 -0.41 -10.97 -5.31
N VAL A 89 -1.19 -10.09 -4.67
CA VAL A 89 -0.71 -9.12 -3.67
C VAL A 89 -1.10 -9.56 -2.27
N HIS A 90 -0.07 -9.77 -1.45
CA HIS A 90 -0.21 -10.29 -0.08
C HIS A 90 -0.24 -9.21 0.99
N GLY A 91 0.01 -7.95 0.63
CA GLY A 91 -0.09 -6.81 1.54
C GLY A 91 0.03 -5.47 0.83
N TYR A 92 -0.45 -4.41 1.49
CA TYR A 92 -0.43 -3.07 0.93
C TYR A 92 0.02 -2.03 1.96
N VAL A 93 1.14 -1.37 1.67
CA VAL A 93 1.58 -0.17 2.39
C VAL A 93 1.02 1.07 1.68
N PHE A 94 0.15 1.79 2.37
CA PHE A 94 -0.51 2.99 1.87
C PHE A 94 0.24 4.26 2.27
N ALA A 95 0.25 5.26 1.41
CA ALA A 95 0.80 6.57 1.73
C ALA A 95 -0.11 7.32 2.72
N ASP A 96 0.49 7.79 3.81
CA ASP A 96 -0.15 8.57 4.87
C ASP A 96 -0.86 9.84 4.35
N ARG A 97 -1.97 10.21 5.00
CA ARG A 97 -2.76 11.45 4.82
C ARG A 97 -3.19 11.82 3.39
N SER A 98 -3.01 10.93 2.42
CA SER A 98 -3.43 11.17 1.04
C SER A 98 -4.96 11.08 0.90
N PRO A 99 -5.62 12.02 0.20
CA PRO A 99 -7.05 11.93 -0.14
C PRO A 99 -7.41 10.68 -0.95
N SER A 100 -6.46 10.08 -1.66
CA SER A 100 -6.66 8.82 -2.37
C SER A 100 -6.25 7.61 -1.51
N CYS A 101 -5.05 7.62 -0.94
CA CYS A 101 -4.41 6.44 -0.33
C CYS A 101 -4.49 6.37 1.20
N GLY A 102 -4.71 7.46 1.93
CA GLY A 102 -4.54 7.46 3.39
C GLY A 102 -5.53 6.53 4.08
N LEU A 103 -5.03 5.67 4.99
CA LEU A 103 -5.88 4.67 5.68
C LEU A 103 -6.74 5.28 6.77
N ALA A 104 -6.26 6.34 7.40
CA ALA A 104 -6.91 7.08 8.47
C ALA A 104 -6.36 8.52 8.52
N GLY A 105 -6.96 9.38 9.36
CA GLY A 105 -6.42 10.72 9.62
C GLY A 105 -6.48 11.68 8.44
N VAL A 106 -7.13 11.31 7.33
CA VAL A 106 -7.23 12.15 6.13
C VAL A 106 -8.24 13.26 6.38
N LYS A 107 -7.86 14.52 6.21
CA LYS A 107 -8.77 15.66 6.43
C LYS A 107 -9.95 15.61 5.45
N VAL A 108 -11.16 15.76 6.00
CA VAL A 108 -12.40 15.92 5.25
C VAL A 108 -12.97 17.30 5.57
N PHE A 109 -13.23 18.08 4.52
CA PHE A 109 -13.77 19.43 4.61
C PHE A 109 -15.28 19.42 4.35
N ALA A 110 -16.01 20.33 4.98
CA ALA A 110 -17.41 20.59 4.64
C ALA A 110 -17.50 21.31 3.28
N GLU A 111 -18.69 21.38 2.70
CA GLU A 111 -18.95 22.05 1.41
C GLU A 111 -18.60 23.55 1.43
N ASP A 112 -18.57 24.19 2.60
CA ASP A 112 -18.15 25.58 2.79
C ASP A 112 -16.62 25.76 2.93
N GLY A 113 -15.86 24.67 2.83
CA GLY A 113 -14.40 24.64 2.96
C GLY A 113 -13.88 24.62 4.40
N SER A 114 -14.76 24.62 5.41
CA SER A 114 -14.34 24.46 6.80
C SER A 114 -13.86 23.03 7.08
N PHE A 115 -12.89 22.86 7.98
CA PHE A 115 -12.49 21.53 8.43
C PHE A 115 -13.63 20.93 9.25
N GLU A 116 -14.05 19.73 8.89
CA GLU A 116 -15.13 19.03 9.60
C GLU A 116 -14.57 17.92 10.49
N ARG A 117 -13.82 16.98 9.89
CA ARG A 117 -13.37 15.75 10.57
C ARG A 117 -12.26 15.05 9.79
N VAL A 118 -11.84 13.90 10.29
CA VAL A 118 -10.93 12.98 9.60
C VAL A 118 -11.66 11.76 9.05
N GLY A 119 -11.13 11.20 7.97
CA GLY A 119 -11.64 10.02 7.28
C GLY A 119 -10.53 9.20 6.64
N ARG A 120 -10.89 8.46 5.59
CA ARG A 120 -10.03 7.58 4.80
C ARG A 120 -10.06 8.01 3.34
N GLY A 121 -8.96 7.83 2.63
CA GLY A 121 -8.90 8.08 1.20
C GLY A 121 -9.82 7.15 0.40
N VAL A 122 -10.43 7.67 -0.67
CA VAL A 122 -11.47 6.94 -1.42
C VAL A 122 -10.95 5.67 -2.07
N TYR A 123 -9.73 5.71 -2.62
CA TYR A 123 -9.11 4.51 -3.21
C TYR A 123 -8.81 3.46 -2.13
N ALA A 124 -8.23 3.87 -1.01
CA ALA A 124 -7.94 2.96 0.10
C ALA A 124 -9.20 2.30 0.67
N GLY A 125 -10.28 3.08 0.86
CA GLY A 125 -11.57 2.58 1.29
C GLY A 125 -12.13 1.52 0.35
N ALA A 126 -12.10 1.78 -0.96
CA ALA A 126 -12.60 0.86 -1.98
C ALA A 126 -11.75 -0.42 -2.12
N VAL A 127 -10.41 -0.33 -2.02
CA VAL A 127 -9.53 -1.51 -2.01
C VAL A 127 -9.85 -2.42 -0.82
N LEU A 128 -9.93 -1.86 0.39
CA LEU A 128 -10.21 -2.65 1.61
C LEU A 128 -11.63 -3.21 1.66
N ALA A 129 -12.60 -2.55 1.01
CA ALA A 129 -13.94 -3.11 0.86
C ALA A 129 -13.95 -4.33 -0.07
N GLY A 130 -13.11 -4.34 -1.12
CA GLY A 130 -12.95 -5.48 -2.02
C GLY A 130 -12.08 -6.61 -1.46
N TYR A 131 -11.11 -6.28 -0.60
CA TYR A 131 -10.18 -7.23 0.00
C TYR A 131 -10.07 -7.02 1.53
N PRO A 132 -11.09 -7.41 2.31
CA PRO A 132 -11.10 -7.19 3.77
C PRO A 132 -9.95 -7.89 4.52
N ASP A 133 -9.48 -9.03 4.00
CA ASP A 133 -8.39 -9.83 4.59
C ASP A 133 -7.00 -9.45 4.04
N LEU A 134 -6.86 -8.33 3.34
CA LEU A 134 -5.57 -7.83 2.87
C LEU A 134 -4.84 -7.13 4.02
N PRO A 135 -3.66 -7.62 4.46
CA PRO A 135 -2.80 -6.88 5.36
C PRO A 135 -2.51 -5.50 4.80
N ALA A 136 -2.91 -4.46 5.54
CA ALA A 136 -2.76 -3.08 5.13
C ALA A 136 -2.22 -2.26 6.28
N VAL A 137 -1.28 -1.36 5.96
CA VAL A 137 -0.59 -0.55 6.96
C VAL A 137 -0.34 0.85 6.41
N ASP A 138 -0.33 1.82 7.30
CA ASP A 138 0.03 3.19 6.96
C ASP A 138 1.56 3.34 7.02
N ALA A 139 2.16 3.92 5.98
CA ALA A 139 3.60 4.09 5.91
C ALA A 139 4.20 4.85 7.10
N GLU A 140 3.48 5.81 7.69
CA GLU A 140 3.96 6.58 8.85
C GLU A 140 4.16 5.68 10.09
N THR A 141 3.43 4.56 10.18
CA THR A 141 3.50 3.64 11.32
C THR A 141 4.61 2.60 11.22
N LEU A 142 5.22 2.43 10.03
CA LEU A 142 6.27 1.43 9.80
C LEU A 142 7.62 1.76 10.43
N GLY A 143 7.75 2.94 11.05
CA GLY A 143 8.88 3.26 11.92
C GLY A 143 8.84 2.52 13.27
N ASP A 144 7.68 1.97 13.65
CA ASP A 144 7.53 1.13 14.83
C ASP A 144 7.83 -0.34 14.46
N ASP A 145 8.83 -0.93 15.12
CA ASP A 145 9.32 -2.27 14.83
C ASP A 145 8.26 -3.36 15.09
N GLU A 146 7.37 -3.17 16.06
CA GLU A 146 6.31 -4.15 16.34
C GLU A 146 5.19 -4.07 15.30
N ILE A 147 4.83 -2.85 14.85
CA ILE A 147 3.87 -2.69 13.74
C ILE A 147 4.43 -3.28 12.44
N LEU A 148 5.71 -3.03 12.15
CA LEU A 148 6.39 -3.61 10.99
C LEU A 148 6.39 -5.14 11.07
N LEU A 149 6.75 -5.71 12.22
CA LEU A 149 6.75 -7.15 12.45
C LEU A 149 5.37 -7.77 12.26
N ASP A 150 4.34 -7.19 12.88
CA ASP A 150 2.96 -7.68 12.77
C ASP A 150 2.46 -7.61 11.33
N PHE A 151 2.76 -6.53 10.61
CA PHE A 151 2.44 -6.40 9.19
C PHE A 151 3.13 -7.49 8.35
N VAL A 152 4.44 -7.69 8.53
CA VAL A 152 5.22 -8.69 7.78
C VAL A 152 4.70 -10.12 8.05
N LEU A 153 4.41 -10.45 9.30
CA LEU A 153 3.82 -11.74 9.67
C LEU A 153 2.46 -11.96 9.01
N ALA A 154 1.60 -10.94 9.00
CA ALA A 154 0.30 -11.01 8.34
C ALA A 154 0.44 -11.21 6.81
N VAL A 155 1.39 -10.54 6.17
CA VAL A 155 1.71 -10.72 4.74
C VAL A 155 2.20 -12.14 4.46
N LEU A 156 3.13 -12.65 5.26
CA LEU A 156 3.66 -14.02 5.12
C LEU A 156 2.55 -15.06 5.30
N ALA A 157 1.70 -14.90 6.32
CA ALA A 157 0.56 -15.78 6.54
C ALA A 157 -0.40 -15.79 5.35
N ARG A 158 -0.74 -14.62 4.79
CA ARG A 158 -1.58 -14.51 3.59
C ARG A 158 -0.94 -15.12 2.35
N SER A 159 0.39 -15.02 2.20
CA SER A 159 1.12 -15.57 1.06
C SER A 159 1.14 -17.10 0.98
N GLY A 160 0.74 -17.78 2.05
CA GLY A 160 0.79 -19.24 2.12
C GLY A 160 2.20 -19.81 2.23
N VAL A 161 3.23 -18.96 2.42
CA VAL A 161 4.60 -19.41 2.69
C VAL A 161 4.60 -20.19 4.00
N ALA A 162 4.92 -21.47 3.90
CA ALA A 162 5.05 -22.35 5.06
C ALA A 162 6.39 -22.08 5.75
N LEU A 163 6.36 -21.28 6.81
CA LEU A 163 7.52 -21.05 7.67
C LEU A 163 7.60 -22.18 8.70
N LYS A 164 8.75 -22.83 8.77
CA LYS A 164 9.07 -23.86 9.78
C LYS A 164 10.28 -23.39 10.59
N PRO A 165 10.11 -22.38 11.46
CA PRO A 165 11.20 -21.94 12.30
C PRO A 165 11.55 -23.05 13.32
N ASP A 166 12.84 -23.25 13.56
CA ASP A 166 13.34 -24.03 14.70
C ASP A 166 13.28 -23.17 15.99
N GLY A 167 12.14 -22.56 16.30
CA GLY A 167 12.03 -21.53 17.34
C GLY A 167 10.86 -20.55 17.15
N ASP A 168 10.96 -19.35 17.74
CA ASP A 168 9.93 -18.31 17.63
C ASP A 168 9.95 -17.66 16.24
N ILE A 169 8.81 -17.70 15.56
CA ILE A 169 8.63 -17.07 14.25
C ILE A 169 8.86 -15.54 14.28
N ARG A 170 8.54 -14.89 15.41
CA ARG A 170 8.76 -13.45 15.57
C ARG A 170 10.24 -13.12 15.58
N GLU A 171 11.06 -13.94 16.25
CA GLU A 171 12.51 -13.78 16.25
C GLU A 171 13.08 -13.96 14.84
N LEU A 172 12.68 -15.03 14.13
CA LEU A 172 13.10 -15.26 12.75
C LEU A 172 12.81 -14.05 11.85
N VAL A 173 11.60 -13.49 11.93
CA VAL A 173 11.22 -12.34 11.10
C VAL A 173 11.98 -11.07 11.51
N ARG A 174 12.28 -10.87 12.79
CA ARG A 174 13.10 -9.74 13.25
C ARG A 174 14.52 -9.82 12.68
N ASP A 175 15.15 -10.99 12.71
CA ASP A 175 16.50 -11.20 12.17
C ASP A 175 16.54 -10.90 10.66
N LEU A 176 15.52 -11.39 9.94
CA LEU A 176 15.34 -11.12 8.52
C LEU A 176 15.18 -9.62 8.21
N LEU A 177 14.44 -8.88 9.06
CA LEU A 177 14.26 -7.43 8.93
C LEU A 177 15.51 -6.62 9.31
N ALA A 178 16.30 -7.12 10.26
CA ALA A 178 17.56 -6.50 10.70
C ALA A 178 18.67 -6.65 9.65
N GLY A 179 18.58 -7.66 8.78
CA GLY A 179 19.60 -7.96 7.78
C GLY A 179 20.85 -8.63 8.38
N GLU A 180 20.71 -9.23 9.57
CA GLU A 180 21.73 -10.04 10.21
C GLU A 180 21.79 -11.41 9.51
N GLN A 181 22.42 -11.46 8.35
CA GLN A 181 22.88 -12.72 7.77
C GLN A 181 24.40 -12.74 7.80
N ASP A 182 24.93 -13.40 8.83
CA ASP A 182 26.15 -14.18 8.67
C ASP A 182 26.18 -15.45 9.51
N GLU A 183 25.47 -15.55 10.65
CA GLU A 183 25.42 -16.81 11.44
C GLU A 183 24.12 -16.95 12.27
N THR A 184 22.93 -17.02 11.64
CA THR A 184 21.73 -17.44 12.40
C THR A 184 21.62 -18.97 12.46
N PRO A 185 21.20 -19.56 13.59
CA PRO A 185 21.08 -21.02 13.76
C PRO A 185 19.96 -21.65 12.91
N TYR A 186 19.22 -20.82 12.16
CA TYR A 186 18.10 -21.20 11.30
C TYR A 186 18.60 -21.46 9.88
N GLY A 187 19.40 -22.53 9.75
CA GLY A 187 19.90 -23.00 8.46
C GLY A 187 18.78 -23.25 7.46
N ALA A 188 18.91 -22.65 6.27
CA ALA A 188 18.06 -22.87 5.10
C ALA A 188 16.56 -22.67 5.33
N ILE A 189 16.12 -21.41 5.33
CA ILE A 189 14.71 -21.08 5.06
C ILE A 189 14.42 -21.53 3.61
N GLY A 190 13.98 -22.77 3.45
CA GLY A 190 13.55 -23.31 2.17
C GLY A 190 12.22 -22.68 1.78
N PHE A 191 12.24 -21.65 0.94
CA PHE A 191 11.06 -21.19 0.23
C PHE A 191 10.63 -22.32 -0.72
N ALA A 192 9.66 -23.14 -0.31
CA ALA A 192 9.08 -24.13 -1.20
C ALA A 192 8.32 -23.40 -2.31
N GLN A 193 8.90 -23.33 -3.51
CA GLN A 193 8.17 -22.85 -4.70
C GLN A 193 7.02 -23.81 -4.98
N ALA A 194 5.78 -23.31 -4.89
CA ALA A 194 4.65 -24.01 -5.48
C ALA A 194 4.84 -23.99 -7.00
N GLY A 195 5.17 -25.15 -7.58
CA GLY A 195 5.41 -25.29 -9.00
C GLY A 195 4.16 -24.94 -9.82
N ALA A 196 4.30 -23.92 -10.67
CA ALA A 196 3.43 -23.71 -11.82
C ALA A 196 4.32 -23.64 -13.07
N GLU A 197 4.63 -24.80 -13.64
CA GLU A 197 5.04 -24.89 -15.04
C GLU A 197 3.88 -24.37 -15.90
N ASN A 198 3.99 -23.16 -16.44
CA ASN A 198 3.15 -22.76 -17.56
C ASN A 198 4.03 -22.45 -18.77
N THR A 199 4.05 -23.45 -19.66
CA THR A 199 4.62 -23.39 -20.99
C THR A 199 3.93 -22.29 -21.79
N VAL A 200 4.62 -21.19 -22.08
CA VAL A 200 4.17 -20.24 -23.10
C VAL A 200 4.35 -20.91 -24.46
N LYS A 201 3.26 -21.50 -24.98
CA LYS A 201 3.16 -21.84 -26.40
C LYS A 201 3.10 -20.52 -27.17
N SER A 202 4.11 -20.26 -27.99
CA SER A 202 4.04 -19.20 -29.00
C SER A 202 2.96 -19.56 -30.02
N ALA A 203 2.00 -18.65 -30.20
CA ALA A 203 1.08 -18.68 -31.32
C ALA A 203 1.64 -17.78 -32.44
N ARG A 204 1.53 -18.32 -33.65
CA ARG A 204 2.04 -17.82 -34.93
C ARG A 204 1.35 -16.56 -35.41
#